data_AF-A0A0C1NF98-F1
#
_entry.id   AF-A0A0C1NF98-F1
#
_cell.length_a   1.000
_cell.length_b   1.000
_cell.length_c   1.000
_cell.angle_alpha   90.00
_cell.angle_beta   90.00
_cell.angle_gamma   90.00
#
_symmetry.space_group_name_H-M   'P 1'
#
loop_
_entity.id
_entity.type
_entity.pdbx_description
1 polymer ?
#
loop_
_entity_poly.entity_id
_entity_poly.type
_entity_poly.pdbx_seq_one_letter_code
_entity_poly.pdbx_strand_id
1 'polypeptide(L)'
;MGERYPQNWNEIAQAIKEKSGWRCTKCGLQCLRPSDDASQLSRSEKAARMLTVHHQNYIPEDNRLENLRALCSACHLAYHTRRRSNVSPGQLSLF
;
A
#
# COMPACT_ATOMS: atom_id res chain seq x y z
N MET A 1 -4.87 -25.69 -2.01
CA MET A 1 -4.69 -24.28 -1.57
C MET A 1 -4.35 -23.47 -2.81
N GLY A 2 -5.33 -22.76 -3.37
CA GLY A 2 -5.12 -21.94 -4.58
C GLY A 2 -4.54 -20.58 -4.22
N GLU A 3 -3.61 -20.08 -5.03
CA GLU A 3 -3.14 -18.70 -4.94
C GLU A 3 -4.33 -17.76 -5.18
N ARG A 4 -4.66 -16.93 -4.18
CA ARG A 4 -5.79 -15.97 -4.26
C ARG A 4 -5.54 -14.81 -5.23
N TYR A 5 -4.30 -14.68 -5.70
CA TYR A 5 -3.90 -13.68 -6.68
C TYR A 5 -3.63 -14.37 -8.01
N PRO A 6 -3.91 -13.70 -9.13
CA PRO A 6 -3.54 -14.22 -10.44
C PRO A 6 -2.02 -14.20 -10.60
N GLN A 7 -1.49 -15.10 -11.43
CA GLN A 7 -0.04 -15.22 -11.69
C GLN A 7 0.59 -13.91 -12.21
N ASN A 8 -0.18 -13.10 -12.94
CA ASN A 8 0.25 -11.81 -13.49
C ASN A 8 0.02 -10.62 -12.54
N TRP A 9 -0.26 -10.84 -11.24
CA TRP A 9 -0.48 -9.76 -10.28
C TRP A 9 0.64 -8.72 -10.27
N ASN A 10 1.90 -9.14 -10.40
CA ASN A 10 3.04 -8.22 -10.43
C ASN A 10 2.96 -7.23 -11.61
N GLU A 11 2.53 -7.70 -12.78
CA GLU A 11 2.35 -6.87 -13.97
C GLU A 11 1.20 -5.89 -13.80
N ILE A 12 0.06 -6.38 -13.27
CA ILE A 12 -1.11 -5.54 -12.95
C ILE A 12 -0.71 -4.45 -11.96
N ALA A 13 -0.04 -4.82 -10.86
CA ALA A 13 0.37 -3.89 -9.83
C ALA A 13 1.36 -2.85 -10.38
N GLN A 14 2.30 -3.27 -11.22
CA GLN A 14 3.24 -2.36 -11.88
C GLN A 14 2.51 -1.38 -12.82
N ALA A 15 1.60 -1.86 -13.66
CA ALA A 15 0.82 -1.03 -14.56
C ALA A 15 -0.02 0.03 -13.81
N ILE A 16 -0.61 -0.33 -12.66
CA ILE A 16 -1.34 0.62 -11.81
C ILE A 16 -0.41 1.70 -11.22
N LYS A 17 0.79 1.32 -10.76
CA LYS A 17 1.79 2.27 -10.23
C LYS A 17 2.29 3.23 -11.32
N GLU A 18 2.57 2.72 -12.52
CA GLU A 18 2.95 3.55 -13.66
C GLU A 18 1.84 4.50 -14.08
N LYS A 19 0.60 4.01 -14.18
CA LYS A 19 -0.57 4.83 -14.51
C LYS A 19 -0.82 5.94 -13.49
N SER A 20 -0.46 5.74 -12.22
CA SER A 20 -0.56 6.77 -11.18
C SER A 20 0.65 7.71 -11.13
N GLY A 21 1.63 7.56 -12.03
CA GLY A 21 2.88 8.30 -12.02
C GLY A 21 3.68 8.09 -10.73
N TRP A 22 3.51 6.92 -10.11
CA TRP A 22 4.05 6.60 -8.79
C TRP A 22 3.62 7.53 -7.66
N ARG A 23 2.48 8.21 -7.82
CA ARG A 23 1.86 9.04 -6.78
C ARG A 23 0.74 8.29 -6.09
N CYS A 24 0.61 8.50 -4.78
CA CYS A 24 -0.50 7.99 -4.00
C CYS A 24 -1.81 8.63 -4.48
N THR A 25 -2.79 7.83 -4.89
CA THR A 25 -4.07 8.33 -5.42
C THR A 25 -4.99 8.91 -4.35
N LYS A 26 -4.64 8.75 -3.06
CA LYS A 26 -5.39 9.31 -1.93
C LYS A 26 -4.84 10.63 -1.42
N CYS A 27 -3.53 10.70 -1.15
CA CYS A 27 -2.91 11.89 -0.55
C CYS A 27 -1.97 12.66 -1.49
N GLY A 28 -1.73 12.17 -2.71
CA GLY A 28 -0.87 12.83 -3.70
C GLY A 28 0.64 12.67 -3.46
N LEU A 29 1.06 12.03 -2.36
CA LEU A 29 2.49 11.82 -2.05
C LEU A 29 3.21 11.11 -3.20
N GLN A 30 4.30 11.71 -3.69
CA GLN A 30 5.23 11.05 -4.61
C GLN A 30 5.96 9.93 -3.86
N CYS A 31 5.76 8.71 -4.32
CA CYS A 31 6.46 7.53 -3.81
C CYS A 31 7.66 7.19 -4.69
N LEU A 32 8.56 6.36 -4.16
CA LEU A 32 9.80 5.96 -4.82
C LEU A 32 9.52 5.03 -6.00
N ARG A 33 10.04 5.40 -7.17
CA ARG A 33 10.15 4.56 -8.37
C ARG A 33 11.37 3.64 -8.27
N PRO A 34 11.42 2.54 -9.05
CA PRO A 34 12.59 1.66 -9.10
C PRO A 34 13.85 2.38 -9.60
N SER A 35 13.67 3.40 -10.43
CA SER A 35 14.75 4.20 -11.00
C SER A 35 15.17 5.39 -10.13
N ASP A 36 14.47 5.67 -9.02
CA ASP A 36 14.84 6.79 -8.15
C ASP A 36 16.08 6.44 -7.31
N ASP A 37 17.02 7.37 -7.20
CA ASP A 37 18.13 7.22 -6.24
C ASP A 37 17.60 7.39 -4.81
N ALA A 38 17.62 6.29 -4.08
CA ALA A 38 17.25 6.24 -2.67
C ALA A 38 18.45 5.91 -1.77
N SER A 39 19.70 6.02 -2.27
CA SER A 39 20.91 5.70 -1.51
C SER A 39 21.02 6.47 -0.19
N GLN A 40 20.58 7.73 -0.19
CA GLN A 40 20.61 8.64 0.95
C GLN A 40 19.44 8.44 1.94
N LEU A 41 18.43 7.63 1.59
CA LEU A 41 17.28 7.41 2.45
C LEU A 41 17.53 6.27 3.43
N SER A 42 17.13 6.48 4.68
CA SER A 42 17.06 5.41 5.67
C SER A 42 16.02 4.34 5.28
N ARG A 43 16.08 3.18 5.93
CA ARG A 43 15.10 2.09 5.70
C ARG A 43 13.67 2.53 6.00
N SER A 44 13.45 3.29 7.07
CA SER A 44 12.12 3.78 7.47
C SER A 44 11.58 4.77 6.45
N GLU A 45 12.42 5.67 5.94
CA GLU A 45 12.05 6.61 4.90
C GLU A 45 11.68 5.93 3.58
N LYS A 46 12.46 4.92 3.17
CA LYS A 46 12.13 4.09 2.00
C LYS A 46 10.77 3.43 2.20
N ALA A 47 10.57 2.77 3.35
CA ALA A 47 9.32 2.09 3.67
C ALA A 47 8.11 3.06 3.68
N ALA A 48 8.26 4.26 4.23
CA ALA A 48 7.21 5.28 4.23
C ALA A 48 6.82 5.75 2.82
N ARG A 49 7.79 5.75 1.89
CA ARG A 49 7.62 6.16 0.48
C ARG A 49 7.44 4.97 -0.48
N MET A 50 7.12 3.78 0.02
CA MET A 50 6.72 2.66 -0.83
C MET A 50 5.28 2.85 -1.33
N LEU A 51 5.08 2.58 -2.62
CA LEU A 51 3.76 2.55 -3.25
C LEU A 51 3.27 1.10 -3.36
N THR A 52 2.09 0.84 -2.83
CA THR A 52 1.40 -0.45 -2.92
C THR A 52 0.10 -0.31 -3.70
N VAL A 53 -0.44 -1.43 -4.20
CA VAL A 53 -1.75 -1.48 -4.84
C VAL A 53 -2.74 -2.14 -3.88
N HIS A 54 -3.89 -1.49 -3.70
CA HIS A 54 -4.94 -1.88 -2.76
C HIS A 54 -6.25 -2.16 -3.48
N HIS A 55 -6.89 -3.27 -3.16
CA HIS A 55 -8.27 -3.59 -3.56
C HIS A 55 -9.26 -2.82 -2.70
N GLN A 56 -10.03 -1.91 -3.31
CA GLN A 56 -10.97 -1.03 -2.62
C GLN A 56 -12.07 -1.80 -1.88
N ASN A 57 -12.47 -2.96 -2.42
CA ASN A 57 -13.45 -3.87 -1.82
C ASN A 57 -12.84 -4.97 -0.93
N TYR A 58 -11.52 -4.99 -0.74
CA TYR A 58 -10.79 -6.01 0.05
C TYR A 58 -10.91 -7.46 -0.48
N ILE A 59 -11.24 -7.64 -1.77
CA ILE A 59 -11.31 -8.94 -2.45
C ILE A 59 -10.09 -9.06 -3.38
N PRO A 60 -9.06 -9.85 -3.01
CA PRO A 60 -7.84 -10.08 -3.82
C PRO A 60 -8.08 -10.55 -5.26
N GLU A 61 -9.16 -11.28 -5.47
CA GLU A 61 -9.52 -11.86 -6.76
C GLU A 61 -10.09 -10.82 -7.74
N ASP A 62 -10.63 -9.70 -7.23
CA ASP A 62 -11.26 -8.65 -8.03
C ASP A 62 -10.24 -7.61 -8.54
N ASN A 63 -9.60 -7.96 -9.65
CA ASN A 63 -8.52 -7.15 -10.25
C ASN A 63 -9.00 -6.13 -11.29
N ARG A 64 -10.29 -5.78 -11.29
CA ARG A 64 -10.81 -4.71 -12.15
C ARG A 64 -10.12 -3.38 -11.82
N LEU A 65 -9.74 -2.63 -12.85
CA LEU A 65 -8.97 -1.38 -12.67
C LEU A 65 -9.65 -0.37 -11.73
N GLU A 66 -10.99 -0.32 -11.72
CA GLU A 66 -11.79 0.52 -10.84
C GLU A 66 -11.67 0.16 -9.35
N ASN A 67 -11.37 -1.11 -9.06
CA ASN A 67 -11.18 -1.63 -7.71
C ASN A 67 -9.75 -1.43 -7.19
N LEU A 68 -8.78 -1.14 -8.06
CA LEU A 68 -7.37 -1.03 -7.69
C LEU A 68 -6.96 0.43 -7.43
N ARG A 69 -6.28 0.66 -6.30
CA ARG A 69 -5.78 1.99 -5.90
C ARG A 69 -4.29 1.93 -5.57
N ALA A 70 -3.49 2.85 -6.11
CA ALA A 70 -2.09 3.00 -5.73
C ALA A 70 -1.97 3.88 -4.48
N LEU A 71 -1.50 3.32 -3.36
CA LEU A 71 -1.46 3.99 -2.05
C LEU A 71 -0.05 3.96 -1.46
N CYS A 72 0.35 5.03 -0.79
CA CYS A 72 1.56 5.01 0.04
C CYS A 72 1.35 4.13 1.28
N SER A 73 2.44 3.66 1.90
CA SER A 73 2.40 2.79 3.09
C SER A 73 1.48 3.30 4.20
N ALA A 74 1.50 4.60 4.50
CA ALA A 74 0.62 5.20 5.51
C ALA A 74 -0.86 5.15 5.10
N CYS A 75 -1.19 5.50 3.86
CA CYS A 75 -2.57 5.45 3.37
C CYS A 75 -3.08 4.01 3.29
N HIS A 76 -2.24 3.09 2.78
CA HIS A 76 -2.55 1.68 2.71
C HIS A 76 -2.85 1.10 4.10
N LEU A 77 -1.97 1.36 5.07
CA LEU A 77 -2.18 0.95 6.45
C LEU A 77 -3.48 1.54 7.02
N ALA A 78 -3.75 2.82 6.77
CA ALA A 78 -4.99 3.47 7.23
C ALA A 78 -6.28 2.86 6.65
N TYR A 79 -6.25 2.15 5.51
CA TYR A 79 -7.40 1.36 5.04
C TYR A 79 -7.55 0.06 5.85
N HIS A 80 -6.44 -0.62 6.14
CA HIS A 80 -6.45 -1.87 6.91
C HIS A 80 -6.67 -1.68 8.42
N THR A 81 -6.20 -0.58 9.01
CA THR A 81 -6.23 -0.36 10.47
C THR A 81 -7.54 0.23 10.99
N ARG A 82 -8.53 0.54 10.13
CA ARG A 82 -9.88 0.88 10.61
C ARG A 82 -10.59 -0.25 11.38
N ARG A 83 -9.91 -1.38 11.62
CA ARG A 83 -10.34 -2.48 12.50
C ARG A 83 -9.51 -2.64 13.78
N ARG A 84 -8.49 -1.82 14.05
CA ARG A 84 -7.75 -1.82 15.33
C ARG A 84 -7.47 -0.39 15.78
N SER A 85 -8.27 0.08 16.74
CA SER A 85 -8.01 1.31 17.48
C SER A 85 -6.66 1.22 18.21
N ASN A 86 -6.02 2.37 18.46
CA ASN A 86 -4.94 2.42 19.45
C ASN A 86 -5.45 1.82 20.76
N VAL A 87 -4.68 0.90 21.33
CA VAL A 87 -4.89 0.39 22.69
C VAL A 87 -4.89 1.62 23.61
N SER A 88 -6.02 1.88 24.26
CA SER A 88 -6.13 2.97 25.24
C SER A 88 -5.04 2.78 26.30
N PRO A 89 -4.46 3.85 26.88
CA PRO A 89 -3.39 3.73 27.88
C PRO A 89 -3.70 2.76 29.04
N GLY A 90 -4.99 2.62 29.43
CA GLY A 90 -5.43 1.67 30.45
C GLY A 90 -5.35 0.18 30.06
N GLN A 91 -5.15 -0.12 28.78
CA GLN A 91 -5.07 -1.47 28.23
C GLN A 91 -3.61 -1.89 27.93
N LEU A 92 -2.63 -1.02 28.25
CA LEU A 92 -1.20 -1.35 28.33
C LEU A 92 -0.77 -1.82 29.73
N SER A 93 -1.72 -1.97 30.65
CA SER A 93 -1.41 -2.41 32.00
C SER A 93 -1.16 -3.91 32.04
N LEU A 94 0.11 -4.29 32.07
CA LEU A 94 0.57 -5.61 32.51
C LEU A 94 0.54 -5.63 34.04
N PHE A 95 -0.67 -5.58 34.63
CA PHE A 95 -0.84 -6.02 36.01
C PHE A 95 -0.94 -7.54 36.04
#